data_AF-A0A556UDE4-F1
#
_entry.id   AF-A0A556UDE4-F1
#
_cell.length_a   1.000
_cell.length_b   1.000
_cell.length_c   1.000
_cell.angle_alpha   90.00
_cell.angle_beta   90.00
_cell.angle_gamma   90.00
#
_symmetry.space_group_name_H-M   'P 1'
#
loop_
_entity.id
_entity.type
_entity.pdbx_description
1 polymer ?
#
loop_
_entity_poly.entity_id
_entity_poly.type
_entity_poly.pdbx_seq_one_letter_code
_entity_poly.pdbx_strand_id
1 'polypeptide(L)'
;MGIFLNQWIKVWYEIRKRSLAWIIILGLSIFLLKNNIPITSKIHLVNYLFDGVSFKEIELNMVRLPIFWLSYFYGISLILLDTFVQLNKTRAVVLRGMQVSAKKYNFSILCIMNLLCFLYSGIIFWIIMANDRKIIDYRLWLVMYLGTLFFIVVQNIFSKYNLILGLIIPLIFLVLTIYIPWQQNPLNSLMLARNSSVGLLAISTVLVEVIFYYLNDYGEKY
;
A
#
# COMPACT_ATOMS: atom_id res chain seq x y z
N MET A 1 14.29 -21.35 1.23
CA MET A 1 15.11 -20.38 0.47
C MET A 1 14.76 -20.35 -1.03
N GLY A 2 14.80 -21.48 -1.75
CA GLY A 2 14.62 -21.49 -3.22
C GLY A 2 13.27 -20.99 -3.74
N ILE A 3 12.16 -21.28 -3.05
CA ILE A 3 10.81 -20.83 -3.47
C ILE A 3 10.70 -19.31 -3.39
N PHE A 4 11.10 -18.72 -2.26
CA PHE A 4 11.08 -17.28 -2.05
C PHE A 4 11.91 -16.54 -3.09
N LEU A 5 13.16 -16.95 -3.30
CA LEU A 5 14.07 -16.26 -4.21
C LEU A 5 13.57 -16.35 -5.67
N ASN A 6 13.01 -17.50 -6.05
CA ASN A 6 12.46 -17.71 -7.39
C ASN A 6 11.14 -16.92 -7.61
N GLN A 7 10.29 -16.81 -6.59
CA GLN A 7 9.13 -15.93 -6.64
C GLN A 7 9.57 -14.46 -6.70
N TRP A 8 10.51 -14.05 -5.86
CA TRP A 8 11.05 -12.69 -5.78
C TRP A 8 11.59 -12.21 -7.12
N ILE A 9 12.39 -13.02 -7.83
CA ILE A 9 12.92 -12.65 -9.15
C ILE A 9 11.79 -12.33 -10.15
N LYS A 10 10.72 -13.12 -10.15
CA LYS A 10 9.57 -12.87 -11.04
C LYS A 10 8.80 -11.61 -10.64
N VAL A 11 8.54 -11.44 -9.35
CA VAL A 11 7.89 -10.23 -8.83
C VAL A 11 8.72 -9.00 -9.17
N TRP A 12 10.03 -9.07 -8.97
CA TRP A 12 10.96 -8.01 -9.30
C TRP A 12 10.96 -7.67 -10.80
N TYR A 13 10.90 -8.68 -11.67
CA TYR A 13 10.80 -8.47 -13.12
C TYR A 13 9.52 -7.71 -13.51
N GLU A 14 8.36 -8.13 -12.97
CA GLU A 14 7.07 -7.46 -13.22
C GLU A 14 7.07 -6.02 -12.66
N ILE A 15 7.59 -5.83 -11.45
CA ILE A 15 7.74 -4.51 -10.85
C ILE A 15 8.61 -3.63 -11.73
N ARG A 16 9.78 -4.10 -12.20
CA ARG A 16 10.69 -3.31 -13.04
C ARG A 16 10.03 -2.86 -14.34
N LYS A 17 9.26 -3.74 -14.97
CA LYS A 17 8.55 -3.44 -16.22
C LYS A 17 7.52 -2.31 -16.02
N ARG A 18 6.82 -2.33 -14.88
CA ARG A 18 5.72 -1.40 -14.57
C ARG A 18 6.19 -0.11 -13.90
N SER A 19 7.22 -0.19 -13.05
CA SER A 19 7.77 0.94 -12.30
C SER A 19 8.37 1.99 -13.23
N LEU A 20 8.98 1.60 -14.35
CA LEU A 20 9.44 2.54 -15.37
C LEU A 20 8.28 3.38 -15.93
N ALA A 21 7.15 2.75 -16.27
CA ALA A 21 5.98 3.48 -16.75
C ALA A 21 5.42 4.43 -15.68
N TRP A 22 5.35 3.99 -14.42
CA TRP A 22 4.91 4.83 -13.31
C TRP A 22 5.88 5.97 -12.97
N ILE A 23 7.19 5.76 -13.06
CA ILE A 23 8.20 6.81 -12.89
C ILE A 23 8.07 7.87 -13.98
N ILE A 24 7.80 7.46 -15.23
CA ILE A 24 7.57 8.39 -16.34
C ILE A 24 6.29 9.21 -16.09
N ILE A 25 5.19 8.56 -15.70
CA ILE A 25 3.91 9.22 -15.40
C ILE A 25 4.08 10.20 -14.22
N LEU A 26 4.73 9.76 -13.13
CA LEU A 26 5.00 10.60 -11.96
C LEU A 26 5.93 11.77 -12.33
N GLY A 27 6.99 11.52 -13.10
CA GLY A 27 7.91 12.56 -13.57
C GLY A 27 7.21 13.62 -14.42
N LEU A 28 6.32 13.20 -15.33
CA LEU A 28 5.49 14.10 -16.13
C LEU A 28 4.52 14.90 -15.25
N SER A 29 3.87 14.25 -14.28
CA SER A 29 2.96 14.93 -13.35
C SER A 29 3.67 15.97 -12.48
N ILE A 30 4.85 15.66 -11.96
CA ILE A 30 5.68 16.57 -11.17
C ILE A 30 6.19 17.72 -12.04
N PHE A 31 6.59 17.46 -13.29
CA PHE A 31 7.00 18.49 -14.23
C PHE A 31 5.86 19.49 -14.50
N LEU A 32 4.65 19.00 -14.75
CA LEU A 32 3.46 19.84 -14.95
C LEU A 32 3.10 20.62 -13.67
N LEU A 33 3.18 19.99 -12.50
CA LEU A 33 2.91 20.63 -11.21
C LEU A 33 3.96 21.70 -10.85
N LYS A 34 5.25 21.41 -11.08
CA LYS A 34 6.36 22.33 -10.79
C LYS A 34 6.24 23.64 -11.58
N ASN A 35 5.69 23.59 -12.79
CA ASN A 35 5.47 24.77 -13.62
C ASN A 35 4.25 25.59 -13.19
N ASN A 36 3.38 25.02 -12.34
CA ASN A 36 2.12 25.63 -11.91
C ASN A 36 2.07 26.01 -10.41
N ILE A 37 3.12 25.74 -9.62
CA ILE A 37 3.15 26.00 -8.17
C ILE A 37 4.10 27.16 -7.84
N PRO A 38 3.64 28.23 -7.17
CA PRO A 38 4.50 29.36 -6.78
C PRO A 38 5.58 28.97 -5.76
N ILE A 39 6.76 29.59 -5.93
CA ILE A 39 8.05 29.26 -5.30
C ILE A 39 8.04 29.32 -3.76
N THR A 40 7.10 30.04 -3.15
CA THR A 40 6.97 30.19 -1.68
C THR A 40 6.46 28.95 -0.95
N SER A 41 5.92 27.95 -1.67
CA SER A 41 5.34 26.72 -1.07
C SER A 41 6.34 25.57 -0.89
N LYS A 42 7.57 25.68 -1.41
CA LYS A 42 8.56 24.58 -1.42
C LYS A 42 9.00 24.14 -0.02
N ILE A 43 9.00 25.06 0.95
CA ILE A 43 9.36 24.80 2.36
C ILE A 43 8.23 24.06 3.11
N HIS A 44 7.01 24.05 2.56
CA HIS A 44 5.85 23.34 3.13
C HIS A 44 5.40 22.15 2.29
N LEU A 45 6.13 21.78 1.23
CA LEU A 45 5.74 20.71 0.32
C LEU A 45 5.51 19.39 1.06
N VAL A 46 6.38 19.01 2.00
CA VAL A 46 6.23 17.76 2.78
C VAL A 46 5.00 17.78 3.68
N ASN A 47 4.74 18.91 4.36
CA ASN A 47 3.53 19.07 5.16
C ASN A 47 2.27 19.09 4.28
N TYR A 48 2.35 19.61 3.06
CA TYR A 48 1.24 19.62 2.09
C TYR A 48 1.03 18.24 1.42
N LEU A 49 2.10 17.46 1.24
CA LEU A 49 2.07 16.11 0.66
C LEU A 49 1.43 15.10 1.61
N PHE A 50 1.54 15.32 2.92
CA PHE A 50 1.05 14.42 3.97
C PHE A 50 0.09 15.09 4.96
N ASP A 51 -0.44 16.28 4.63
CA ASP A 51 -1.56 16.87 5.36
C ASP A 51 -2.77 15.98 5.10
N GLY A 52 -3.08 15.13 6.08
CA GLY A 52 -4.31 14.36 6.10
C GLY A 52 -5.49 15.24 6.49
N VAL A 53 -6.68 14.65 6.44
CA VAL A 53 -7.90 15.35 6.85
C VAL A 53 -8.03 15.32 8.37
N SER A 54 -8.23 16.48 8.99
CA SER A 54 -8.47 16.57 10.43
C SER A 54 -9.92 16.22 10.78
N PHE A 55 -10.18 15.66 11.97
CA PHE A 55 -11.57 15.38 12.40
C PHE A 55 -12.44 16.64 12.40
N LYS A 56 -11.86 17.80 12.73
CA LYS A 56 -12.58 19.07 12.68
C LYS A 56 -13.04 19.41 11.25
N GLU A 57 -12.23 19.10 10.23
CA GLU A 57 -12.64 19.30 8.84
C GLU A 57 -13.76 18.34 8.42
N ILE A 58 -13.75 17.10 8.93
CA ILE A 58 -14.83 16.13 8.70
C ILE A 58 -16.12 16.60 9.38
N GLU A 59 -16.05 17.03 10.64
CA GLU A 59 -17.20 17.53 11.40
C GLU A 59 -17.79 18.82 10.81
N LEU A 60 -16.94 19.69 10.26
CA LEU A 60 -17.35 20.94 9.61
C LEU A 60 -17.69 20.78 8.12
N ASN A 61 -17.69 19.56 7.58
CA ASN A 61 -17.87 19.27 6.15
C ASN A 61 -16.95 20.08 5.21
N MET A 62 -15.77 20.48 5.70
CA MET A 62 -14.76 21.22 4.94
C MET A 62 -13.59 20.32 4.52
N VAL A 63 -13.92 19.11 4.09
CA VAL A 63 -12.93 18.09 3.75
C VAL A 63 -12.24 18.43 2.43
N ARG A 64 -10.91 18.56 2.47
CA ARG A 64 -10.08 18.68 1.26
C ARG A 64 -9.48 17.30 0.95
N LEU A 65 -9.64 16.85 -0.29
CA LEU A 65 -9.08 15.57 -0.75
C LEU A 65 -7.54 15.59 -0.66
N PRO A 66 -6.90 14.73 0.16
CA PRO A 66 -5.46 14.66 0.24
C PRO A 66 -4.93 13.80 -0.92
N ILE A 67 -4.85 14.40 -2.10
CA ILE A 67 -4.50 13.74 -3.37
C ILE A 67 -3.16 12.99 -3.26
N PHE A 68 -2.18 13.58 -2.59
CA PHE A 68 -0.85 12.99 -2.43
C PHE A 68 -0.86 11.77 -1.51
N TRP A 69 -1.63 11.82 -0.43
CA TRP A 69 -1.84 10.69 0.46
C TRP A 69 -2.53 9.52 -0.26
N LEU A 70 -3.56 9.83 -1.06
CA LEU A 70 -4.23 8.84 -1.92
C LEU A 70 -3.24 8.22 -2.92
N SER A 71 -2.40 9.05 -3.54
CA SER A 71 -1.39 8.60 -4.50
C SER A 71 -0.32 7.71 -3.85
N TYR A 72 0.00 7.93 -2.57
CA TYR A 72 0.95 7.09 -1.83
C TYR A 72 0.37 5.68 -1.62
N PHE A 73 -0.81 5.58 -1.01
CA PHE A 73 -1.37 4.26 -0.70
C PHE A 73 -1.81 3.49 -1.95
N TYR A 74 -2.36 4.19 -2.95
CA TYR A 74 -2.80 3.55 -4.19
C TYR A 74 -1.66 3.35 -5.21
N GLY A 75 -0.57 4.12 -5.10
CA GLY A 75 0.56 4.04 -6.03
C GLY A 75 1.24 2.68 -6.02
N ILE A 76 1.44 2.08 -4.84
CA ILE A 76 2.01 0.73 -4.75
C ILE A 76 1.07 -0.33 -5.33
N SER A 77 -0.25 -0.16 -5.14
CA SER A 77 -1.27 -1.02 -5.74
C SER A 77 -1.22 -1.00 -7.27
N LEU A 78 -0.97 0.16 -7.85
CA LEU A 78 -0.79 0.35 -9.29
C LEU A 78 0.54 -0.16 -9.85
N ILE A 79 1.60 -0.19 -9.04
CA ILE A 79 2.87 -0.82 -9.44
C ILE A 79 2.70 -2.34 -9.46
N LEU A 80 2.01 -2.89 -8.46
CA LEU A 80 1.85 -4.34 -8.30
C LEU A 80 0.75 -4.90 -9.19
N LEU A 81 -0.35 -4.19 -9.44
CA LEU A 81 -1.49 -4.60 -10.29
C LEU A 81 -1.84 -6.09 -10.06
N ASP A 82 -1.61 -6.95 -11.05
CA ASP A 82 -1.91 -8.38 -11.05
C ASP A 82 -0.69 -9.29 -10.85
N THR A 83 0.43 -8.74 -10.39
CA THR A 83 1.71 -9.47 -10.27
C THR A 83 1.55 -10.78 -9.49
N PHE A 84 0.82 -10.76 -8.38
CA PHE A 84 0.58 -11.96 -7.56
C PHE A 84 -0.41 -12.94 -8.20
N VAL A 85 -1.40 -12.45 -8.93
CA VAL A 85 -2.33 -13.31 -9.70
C VAL A 85 -1.58 -14.02 -10.82
N GLN A 86 -0.73 -13.31 -11.56
CA GLN A 86 0.13 -13.90 -12.59
C GLN A 86 1.11 -14.91 -11.99
N LEU A 87 1.65 -14.62 -10.81
CA LEU A 87 2.52 -15.52 -10.08
C LEU A 87 1.82 -16.84 -9.73
N ASN A 88 0.56 -16.76 -9.27
CA ASN A 88 -0.26 -17.94 -8.95
C ASN A 88 -0.58 -18.75 -10.22
N LYS A 89 -1.05 -18.08 -11.28
CA LYS A 89 -1.42 -18.73 -12.56
C LYS A 89 -0.23 -19.42 -13.23
N THR A 90 0.92 -18.76 -13.32
CA THR A 90 2.11 -19.31 -14.01
C THR A 90 2.81 -20.42 -13.24
N ARG A 91 2.49 -20.63 -11.95
CA ARG A 91 3.21 -21.58 -11.09
C ARG A 91 2.41 -22.77 -10.61
N ALA A 92 1.10 -22.85 -10.89
CA ALA A 92 0.31 -24.04 -10.56
C ALA A 92 0.98 -25.34 -11.06
N VAL A 93 1.51 -25.34 -12.29
CA VAL A 93 2.22 -26.49 -12.89
C VAL A 93 3.57 -26.76 -12.22
N VAL A 94 4.32 -25.70 -11.92
CA VAL A 94 5.65 -25.78 -11.31
C VAL A 94 5.58 -26.22 -9.84
N LEU A 95 4.51 -25.86 -9.13
CA LEU A 95 4.25 -26.27 -7.75
C LEU A 95 3.89 -27.74 -7.63
N ARG A 96 3.11 -28.26 -8.59
CA ARG A 96 2.83 -29.70 -8.70
C ARG A 96 4.12 -30.49 -8.91
N GLY A 97 5.03 -30.02 -9.77
CA GLY A 97 6.32 -30.67 -10.02
C GLY A 97 7.30 -30.64 -8.84
N MET A 98 7.21 -29.63 -7.96
CA MET A 98 8.08 -29.50 -6.78
C MET A 98 7.48 -30.04 -5.48
N GLN A 99 6.26 -30.61 -5.50
CA GLN A 99 5.55 -31.11 -4.32
C GLN A 99 5.47 -30.08 -3.16
N VAL A 100 5.41 -28.79 -3.49
CA VAL A 100 5.36 -27.72 -2.49
C VAL A 100 3.93 -27.58 -1.98
N SER A 101 3.74 -27.60 -0.66
CA SER A 101 2.42 -27.36 -0.08
C SER A 101 1.94 -25.93 -0.35
N ALA A 102 0.66 -25.76 -0.66
CA ALA A 102 0.04 -24.45 -0.89
C ALA A 102 0.29 -23.48 0.27
N LYS A 103 0.28 -23.97 1.51
CA LYS A 103 0.62 -23.19 2.72
C LYS A 103 2.02 -22.59 2.66
N LYS A 104 3.03 -23.37 2.28
CA LYS A 104 4.42 -22.89 2.16
C LYS A 104 4.57 -21.87 1.02
N TYR A 105 3.83 -22.06 -0.06
CA TYR A 105 3.83 -21.13 -1.20
C TYR A 105 3.18 -19.78 -0.85
N ASN A 106 2.01 -19.80 -0.21
CA ASN A 106 1.29 -18.59 0.21
C ASN A 106 2.02 -17.82 1.31
N PHE A 107 2.66 -18.53 2.24
CA PHE A 107 3.54 -17.90 3.23
C PHE A 107 4.68 -17.14 2.54
N SER A 108 5.29 -17.72 1.51
CA SER A 108 6.33 -17.06 0.74
C SER A 108 5.81 -15.81 0.00
N ILE A 109 4.59 -15.85 -0.54
CA ILE A 109 3.94 -14.67 -1.14
C ILE A 109 3.72 -13.57 -0.10
N LEU A 110 3.22 -13.90 1.08
CA LEU A 110 3.06 -12.95 2.18
C LEU A 110 4.39 -12.32 2.59
N CYS A 111 5.47 -13.11 2.68
CA CYS A 111 6.80 -12.58 2.95
C CYS A 111 7.27 -11.59 1.87
N ILE A 112 6.96 -11.86 0.60
CA ILE A 112 7.29 -10.95 -0.51
C ILE A 112 6.47 -9.67 -0.44
N MET A 113 5.16 -9.76 -0.19
CA MET A 113 4.31 -8.58 0.01
C MET A 113 4.85 -7.72 1.14
N ASN A 114 5.16 -8.34 2.28
CA ASN A 114 5.71 -7.66 3.44
C ASN A 114 7.03 -6.94 3.11
N LEU A 115 7.97 -7.64 2.46
CA LEU A 115 9.25 -7.04 2.04
C LEU A 115 9.03 -5.83 1.12
N LEU A 116 8.09 -5.91 0.18
CA LEU A 116 7.78 -4.80 -0.73
C LEU A 116 7.18 -3.60 0.01
N CYS A 117 6.26 -3.83 0.93
CA CYS A 117 5.67 -2.78 1.76
C CYS A 117 6.76 -2.07 2.57
N PHE A 118 7.65 -2.85 3.20
CA PHE A 118 8.75 -2.34 4.00
C PHE A 118 9.72 -1.47 3.18
N LEU A 119 10.11 -1.94 1.99
CA LEU A 119 10.99 -1.18 1.10
C LEU A 119 10.29 0.09 0.58
N TYR A 120 9.03 -0.02 0.17
CA TYR A 120 8.26 1.12 -0.33
C TYR A 120 8.07 2.21 0.74
N SER A 121 7.57 1.84 1.93
CA SER A 121 7.39 2.79 3.04
C SER A 121 8.72 3.33 3.54
N GLY A 122 9.77 2.50 3.61
CA GLY A 122 11.12 2.89 4.02
C GLY A 122 11.76 3.91 3.09
N ILE A 123 11.67 3.72 1.77
CA ILE A 123 12.20 4.67 0.77
C ILE A 123 11.50 6.02 0.90
N ILE A 124 10.16 6.02 0.98
CA ILE A 124 9.38 7.26 1.09
C ILE A 124 9.68 7.96 2.42
N PHE A 125 9.75 7.23 3.53
CA PHE A 125 10.12 7.78 4.83
C PHE A 125 11.54 8.37 4.83
N TRP A 126 12.49 7.74 4.15
CA TRP A 126 13.84 8.27 3.99
C TRP A 126 13.85 9.59 3.19
N ILE A 127 13.06 9.68 2.12
CA ILE A 127 12.88 10.93 1.35
C ILE A 127 12.27 12.04 2.22
N ILE A 128 11.33 11.70 3.11
CA ILE A 128 10.75 12.66 4.06
C ILE A 128 11.82 13.16 5.03
N MET A 129 12.56 12.25 5.67
CA MET A 129 13.62 12.62 6.63
C MET A 129 14.72 13.47 5.99
N ALA A 130 15.04 13.24 4.71
CA ALA A 130 16.03 14.03 3.99
C ALA A 130 15.58 15.49 3.78
N ASN A 131 14.28 15.74 3.67
CA ASN A 131 13.72 17.06 3.38
C ASN A 131 13.23 17.81 4.63
N ASP A 132 12.75 17.11 5.66
CA ASP A 132 12.36 17.72 6.94
C ASP A 132 12.73 16.83 8.14
N ARG A 133 13.80 17.22 8.83
CA ARG A 133 14.32 16.49 10.01
C ARG A 133 13.45 16.65 11.25
N LYS A 134 12.42 17.52 11.24
CA LYS A 134 11.52 17.70 12.39
C LYS A 134 10.42 16.63 12.45
N ILE A 135 10.22 15.86 11.37
CA ILE A 135 9.17 14.83 11.23
C ILE A 135 9.75 13.43 11.47
N ILE A 136 10.69 13.28 12.41
CA ILE A 136 11.22 11.96 12.78
C ILE A 136 10.28 11.35 13.84
N ASP A 137 9.14 10.85 13.38
CA ASP A 137 8.28 9.98 14.18
C ASP A 137 8.23 8.59 13.55
N TYR A 138 8.82 7.59 14.22
CA TYR A 138 8.80 6.20 13.78
C TYR A 138 7.38 5.64 13.69
N ARG A 139 6.43 6.24 14.40
CA ARG A 139 5.01 5.86 14.36
C ARG A 139 4.39 6.19 13.00
N LEU A 140 4.81 7.29 12.37
CA LEU A 140 4.37 7.65 11.03
C LEU A 140 4.80 6.58 10.02
N TRP A 141 6.06 6.16 10.08
CA TRP A 141 6.56 5.08 9.22
C TRP A 141 5.80 3.77 9.44
N LEU A 142 5.52 3.41 10.71
CA LEU A 142 4.77 2.21 11.05
C LEU A 142 3.34 2.26 10.50
N VAL A 143 2.64 3.39 10.60
CA VAL A 143 1.29 3.59 10.04
C VAL A 143 1.33 3.49 8.50
N MET A 144 2.30 4.13 7.85
CA MET A 144 2.49 4.04 6.41
C MET A 144 2.76 2.61 5.94
N TYR A 145 3.62 1.89 6.65
CA TYR A 145 3.94 0.50 6.39
C TYR A 145 2.72 -0.43 6.57
N LEU A 146 2.00 -0.31 7.68
CA LEU A 146 0.83 -1.15 7.95
C LEU A 146 -0.32 -0.86 6.99
N GLY A 147 -0.57 0.41 6.66
CA GLY A 147 -1.60 0.78 5.69
C GLY A 147 -1.30 0.29 4.28
N THR A 148 -0.04 0.38 3.83
CA THR A 148 0.34 -0.15 2.52
C THR A 148 0.21 -1.67 2.48
N LEU A 149 0.56 -2.36 3.56
CA LEU A 149 0.37 -3.80 3.68
C LEU A 149 -1.10 -4.21 3.64
N PHE A 150 -1.96 -3.50 4.38
CA PHE A 150 -3.42 -3.66 4.35
C PHE A 150 -3.95 -3.61 2.90
N PHE A 151 -3.67 -2.52 2.18
CA PHE A 151 -4.21 -2.34 0.83
C PHE A 151 -3.69 -3.37 -0.17
N ILE A 152 -2.44 -3.83 -0.04
CA ILE A 152 -1.89 -4.87 -0.91
C ILE A 152 -2.54 -6.23 -0.64
N VAL A 153 -2.82 -6.55 0.63
CA VAL A 153 -3.53 -7.79 0.99
C VAL A 153 -4.96 -7.75 0.46
N VAL A 154 -5.69 -6.65 0.69
CA VAL A 154 -7.06 -6.44 0.16
C VAL A 154 -7.07 -6.56 -1.36
N GLN A 155 -6.19 -5.83 -2.05
CA GLN A 155 -6.04 -5.93 -3.50
C GLN A 155 -5.83 -7.36 -3.95
N ASN A 156 -4.93 -8.11 -3.29
CA ASN A 156 -4.62 -9.46 -3.71
C ASN A 156 -5.78 -10.45 -3.46
N ILE A 157 -6.55 -10.28 -2.39
CA ILE A 157 -7.78 -11.07 -2.14
C ILE A 157 -8.76 -10.86 -3.29
N PHE A 158 -9.08 -9.61 -3.62
CA PHE A 158 -10.09 -9.30 -4.64
C PHE A 158 -9.60 -9.56 -6.07
N SER A 159 -8.30 -9.42 -6.31
CA SER A 159 -7.69 -9.72 -7.62
C SER A 159 -7.79 -11.20 -7.99
N LYS A 160 -7.97 -12.12 -7.02
CA LYS A 160 -8.25 -13.53 -7.30
C LYS A 160 -9.55 -13.70 -8.10
N TYR A 161 -10.58 -12.92 -7.78
CA TYR A 161 -11.89 -12.99 -8.43
C TYR A 161 -11.91 -12.18 -9.72
N ASN A 162 -11.45 -10.93 -9.66
CA ASN A 162 -11.37 -10.06 -10.82
C ASN A 162 -10.29 -8.99 -10.59
N LEU A 163 -9.41 -8.82 -11.58
CA LEU A 163 -8.33 -7.84 -11.55
C LEU A 163 -8.86 -6.41 -11.35
N ILE A 164 -10.00 -6.07 -11.95
CA ILE A 164 -10.63 -4.76 -11.84
C ILE A 164 -11.15 -4.53 -10.41
N LEU A 165 -11.77 -5.54 -9.79
CA LEU A 165 -12.22 -5.46 -8.40
C LEU A 165 -11.05 -5.28 -7.44
N GLY A 166 -9.93 -5.95 -7.72
CA GLY A 166 -8.67 -5.79 -6.99
C GLY A 166 -8.15 -4.35 -6.93
N LEU A 167 -8.51 -3.50 -7.91
CA LEU A 167 -8.11 -2.10 -7.95
C LEU A 167 -9.19 -1.16 -7.41
N ILE A 168 -10.45 -1.40 -7.79
CA ILE A 168 -11.57 -0.55 -7.39
C ILE A 168 -11.82 -0.61 -5.89
N ILE A 169 -11.74 -1.79 -5.26
CA ILE A 169 -12.09 -1.94 -3.84
C ILE A 169 -11.11 -1.20 -2.92
N PRO A 170 -9.78 -1.34 -3.05
CA PRO A 170 -8.82 -0.52 -2.30
C PRO A 170 -9.05 0.99 -2.49
N LEU A 171 -9.36 1.42 -3.72
CA LEU A 171 -9.65 2.82 -4.01
C LEU A 171 -10.91 3.31 -3.28
N ILE A 172 -12.00 2.53 -3.32
CA ILE A 172 -13.24 2.85 -2.61
C ILE A 172 -12.98 2.96 -1.10
N PHE A 173 -12.23 2.02 -0.52
CA PHE A 173 -11.86 2.08 0.90
C PHE A 173 -11.06 3.34 1.21
N LEU A 174 -10.03 3.66 0.42
CA LEU A 174 -9.24 4.87 0.57
C LEU A 174 -10.07 6.16 0.48
N VAL A 175 -11.07 6.21 -0.40
CA VAL A 175 -11.93 7.40 -0.56
C VAL A 175 -12.96 7.49 0.57
N LEU A 176 -13.61 6.38 0.93
CA LEU A 176 -14.64 6.38 1.98
C LEU A 176 -14.05 6.75 3.35
N THR A 177 -12.81 6.33 3.64
CA THR A 177 -12.15 6.66 4.92
C THR A 177 -11.94 8.15 5.13
N ILE A 178 -11.92 8.94 4.06
CA ILE A 178 -11.82 10.40 4.11
C ILE A 178 -13.06 11.04 4.74
N TYR A 179 -14.23 10.45 4.50
CA TYR A 179 -15.52 11.05 4.85
C TYR A 179 -16.16 10.44 6.10
N ILE A 180 -15.57 9.39 6.66
CA ILE A 180 -16.11 8.70 7.83
C ILE A 180 -15.60 9.40 9.10
N PRO A 181 -16.46 10.00 9.94
CA PRO A 181 -16.05 10.70 11.16
C PRO A 181 -15.69 9.76 12.33
N TRP A 182 -15.66 8.44 12.11
CA TRP A 182 -15.47 7.48 13.18
C TRP A 182 -14.03 7.47 13.70
N GLN A 183 -13.83 7.98 14.93
CA GLN A 183 -12.49 8.13 15.50
C GLN A 183 -11.73 6.83 15.74
N GLN A 184 -12.46 5.72 15.90
CA GLN A 184 -11.87 4.39 16.11
C GLN A 184 -11.77 3.58 14.81
N ASN A 185 -12.07 4.17 13.65
CA ASN A 185 -11.83 3.51 12.37
C ASN A 185 -10.32 3.30 12.20
N PRO A 186 -9.84 2.05 12.10
CA PRO A 186 -8.42 1.75 11.94
C PRO A 186 -7.85 2.33 10.64
N LEU A 187 -8.69 2.56 9.62
CA LEU A 187 -8.25 3.20 8.37
C LEU A 187 -8.22 4.72 8.47
N ASN A 188 -9.00 5.35 9.36
CA ASN A 188 -8.87 6.78 9.63
C ASN A 188 -7.50 7.08 10.26
N SER A 189 -6.91 6.11 10.98
CA SER A 189 -5.55 6.23 11.52
C SER A 189 -4.49 6.50 10.45
N LEU A 190 -4.72 5.99 9.24
CA LEU A 190 -3.83 6.21 8.11
C LEU A 190 -3.85 7.69 7.68
N MET A 191 -4.96 8.39 7.88
CA MET A 191 -5.15 9.82 7.55
C MET A 191 -4.79 10.76 8.70
N LEU A 192 -4.94 10.32 9.94
CA LEU A 192 -4.70 11.12 11.14
C LEU A 192 -3.28 10.92 11.64
N ALA A 193 -2.35 11.56 10.95
CA ALA A 193 -0.90 11.45 11.18
C ALA A 193 -0.41 11.90 12.58
N ARG A 194 -1.30 12.17 13.56
CA ARG A 194 -0.93 12.75 14.87
C ARG A 194 -1.56 12.11 16.11
N ASN A 195 -2.44 11.10 16.00
CA ASN A 195 -3.03 10.48 17.19
C ASN A 195 -2.32 9.18 17.60
N SER A 196 -1.73 9.22 18.79
CA SER A 196 -0.91 8.16 19.39
C SER A 196 -1.67 6.87 19.76
N SER A 197 -3.00 6.90 19.83
CA SER A 197 -3.82 5.79 20.33
C SER A 197 -4.27 4.79 19.26
N VAL A 198 -4.12 5.10 17.97
CA VAL A 198 -4.78 4.34 16.89
C VAL A 198 -3.88 3.26 16.25
N GLY A 199 -2.60 3.21 16.63
CA GLY A 199 -1.65 2.20 16.13
C GLY A 199 -2.03 0.76 16.47
N LEU A 200 -2.64 0.51 17.64
CA LEU A 200 -3.06 -0.83 18.05
C LEU A 200 -4.22 -1.38 17.20
N LEU A 201 -5.18 -0.51 16.83
CA LEU A 201 -6.31 -0.90 16.00
C LEU A 201 -5.87 -1.20 14.57
N ALA A 202 -4.98 -0.38 13.99
CA ALA A 202 -4.39 -0.62 12.68
C ALA A 202 -3.59 -1.95 12.63
N ILE A 203 -2.83 -2.26 13.69
CA ILE A 203 -2.14 -3.54 13.84
C ILE A 203 -3.15 -4.69 13.87
N SER A 204 -4.22 -4.55 14.66
CA SER A 204 -5.24 -5.61 14.79
C SER A 204 -5.96 -5.90 13.47
N THR A 205 -6.30 -4.87 12.68
CA THR A 205 -6.96 -5.08 11.39
C THR A 205 -6.04 -5.70 10.36
N VAL A 206 -4.78 -5.26 10.31
CA VAL A 206 -3.78 -5.86 9.42
C VAL A 206 -3.56 -7.33 9.78
N LEU A 207 -3.48 -7.66 11.07
CA LEU A 207 -3.33 -9.04 11.52
C LEU A 207 -4.54 -9.90 11.15
N VAL A 208 -5.77 -9.40 11.37
CA VAL A 208 -7.00 -10.11 11.00
C VAL A 208 -7.06 -10.37 9.50
N GLU A 209 -6.67 -9.41 8.68
CA GLU A 209 -6.65 -9.60 7.22
C GLU A 209 -5.55 -10.52 6.73
N VAL A 210 -4.35 -10.47 7.32
CA VAL A 210 -3.27 -11.41 7.01
C VAL A 210 -3.69 -12.83 7.40
N ILE A 211 -4.33 -12.99 8.56
CA ILE A 211 -4.89 -14.26 9.01
C ILE A 211 -5.99 -14.71 8.04
N PHE A 212 -6.92 -13.82 7.68
CA PHE A 212 -7.99 -14.13 6.72
C PHE A 212 -7.41 -14.55 5.37
N TYR A 213 -6.44 -13.82 4.83
CA TYR A 213 -5.73 -14.19 3.60
C TYR A 213 -5.08 -15.58 3.71
N TYR A 214 -4.43 -15.87 4.84
CA TYR A 214 -3.80 -17.15 5.08
C TYR A 214 -4.82 -18.30 5.22
N LEU A 215 -6.00 -18.03 5.78
CA LEU A 215 -7.05 -19.02 6.01
C LEU A 215 -7.97 -19.24 4.80
N ASN A 216 -8.22 -18.22 3.98
CA ASN A 216 -9.23 -18.30 2.92
C ASN A 216 -8.77 -19.13 1.68
N ASP A 217 -7.59 -19.74 1.72
CA ASP A 217 -6.99 -20.51 0.60
C ASP A 217 -7.05 -22.04 0.78
N TYR A 218 -7.95 -22.56 1.62
CA TYR A 218 -8.18 -24.01 1.76
C TYR A 218 -8.96 -24.65 0.59
N GLY A 219 -9.33 -23.90 -0.45
CA GLY A 219 -10.22 -24.37 -1.52
C GLY A 219 -9.56 -24.95 -2.77
N GLU A 220 -8.39 -24.43 -3.19
CA GLU A 220 -7.71 -24.95 -4.39
C GLU A 220 -6.79 -26.10 -4.01
N LYS A 221 -7.36 -27.30 -3.87
CA LYS A 221 -6.61 -28.54 -4.05
C LYS A 221 -6.03 -28.51 -5.47
N TYR A 222 -4.74 -28.26 -5.58
CA TYR A 222 -4.00 -28.45 -6.83
C TYR A 222 -4.07 -29.90 -7.30
#